data_AF-A0A6B2LU64-F1
#
_entry.id   AF-A0A6B2LU64-F1
#
_cell.length_a   1.000
_cell.length_b   1.000
_cell.length_c   1.000
_cell.angle_alpha   90.00
_cell.angle_beta   90.00
_cell.angle_gamma   90.00
#
_symmetry.space_group_name_H-M   'P 1'
#
loop_
_entity.id
_entity.type
_entity.pdbx_description
1 polymer ?
#
loop_
_entity_poly.entity_id
_entity_poly.type
_entity_poly.pdbx_seq_one_letter_code
_entity_poly.pdbx_strand_id
1 'polypeptide(L)'
;MSSFQSLANWIAERDRYCPESELIIVGNKGDLEPNRTVTKEEGQKFANLNGCTYVEISALDRDQVQQTFETLIHLCTNPSPLDQEEENQ
;
A
#
# COMPACT_ATOMS: atom_id res chain seq x y z
N MET A 1 -17.13 5.35 -0.08
CA MET A 1 -16.62 4.78 1.19
C MET A 1 -16.56 3.26 1.23
N SER A 2 -17.37 2.51 0.47
CA SER A 2 -17.35 1.04 0.53
C SER A 2 -15.99 0.42 0.19
N SER A 3 -15.26 0.94 -0.80
CA SER A 3 -13.94 0.40 -1.19
C SER A 3 -12.86 0.59 -0.12
N PHE A 4 -12.77 1.77 0.48
CA PHE A 4 -11.76 2.07 1.50
C PHE A 4 -12.03 1.28 2.79
N GLN A 5 -13.29 1.10 3.17
CA GLN A 5 -13.68 0.30 4.34
C GLN A 5 -13.33 -1.18 4.16
N SER A 6 -13.31 -1.70 2.93
CA SER A 6 -12.91 -3.09 2.64
C SER A 6 -11.43 -3.37 2.90
N LEU A 7 -10.56 -2.35 2.95
CA LEU A 7 -9.12 -2.54 3.14
C LEU A 7 -8.78 -3.31 4.42
N ALA A 8 -9.51 -3.05 5.52
CA ALA A 8 -9.29 -3.77 6.78
C ALA A 8 -9.51 -5.29 6.63
N ASN A 9 -10.49 -5.69 5.83
CA ASN A 9 -10.75 -7.11 5.58
C ASN A 9 -9.66 -7.72 4.70
N TRP A 10 -9.20 -7.01 3.67
CA TRP A 10 -8.14 -7.52 2.79
C TRP A 10 -6.78 -7.64 3.51
N ILE A 11 -6.48 -6.71 4.42
CA ILE A 11 -5.29 -6.81 5.28
C ILE A 11 -5.41 -8.03 6.18
N ALA A 12 -6.56 -8.24 6.83
CA ALA A 12 -6.77 -9.42 7.66
C ALA A 12 -6.69 -10.74 6.87
N GLU A 13 -7.14 -10.75 5.61
CA GLU A 13 -6.97 -11.89 4.70
C GLU A 13 -5.49 -12.12 4.35
N ARG A 14 -4.74 -11.06 4.03
CA ARG A 14 -3.29 -11.13 3.81
C ARG A 14 -2.59 -11.71 5.04
N ASP A 15 -2.84 -11.17 6.22
CA ASP A 15 -2.19 -11.60 7.46
C ASP A 15 -2.51 -13.07 7.79
N ARG A 16 -3.71 -13.54 7.40
CA ARG A 16 -4.14 -14.92 7.63
C ARG A 16 -3.53 -15.93 6.66
N TYR A 17 -3.42 -15.58 5.38
CA TYR A 17 -3.05 -16.54 4.34
C TYR A 17 -1.65 -16.35 3.78
N CYS A 18 -1.11 -15.13 3.85
CA CYS A 18 0.14 -14.70 3.26
C CYS A 18 0.88 -13.67 4.15
N PRO A 19 1.19 -13.97 5.42
CA PRO A 19 1.70 -12.99 6.39
C PRO A 19 3.04 -12.34 5.99
N GLU A 20 3.89 -13.09 5.28
CA GLU A 20 5.22 -12.62 4.82
C GLU A 20 5.15 -11.88 3.47
N SER A 21 3.97 -11.75 2.86
CA SER A 21 3.84 -11.05 1.58
C SER A 21 3.81 -9.55 1.77
N GLU A 22 4.62 -8.85 0.97
CA GLU A 22 4.61 -7.40 0.88
C GLU A 22 3.24 -6.88 0.41
N LEU A 23 2.80 -5.77 1.00
CA LEU A 23 1.50 -5.15 0.72
C LEU A 23 1.64 -3.64 0.55
N ILE A 24 1.07 -3.11 -0.53
CA ILE A 24 0.97 -1.68 -0.80
C ILE A 24 -0.50 -1.29 -0.98
N ILE A 25 -0.91 -0.19 -0.36
CA ILE A 25 -2.25 0.37 -0.49
C ILE A 25 -2.24 1.44 -1.57
N VAL A 26 -3.11 1.29 -2.55
CA VAL A 26 -3.18 2.19 -3.71
C VAL A 26 -4.51 2.94 -3.74
N GLY A 27 -4.45 4.26 -3.54
CA GLY A 27 -5.55 5.18 -3.78
C GLY A 27 -5.66 5.49 -5.28
N ASN A 28 -6.42 4.69 -6.02
CA ASN A 28 -6.62 4.91 -7.46
C ASN A 28 -7.69 5.99 -7.75
N LYS A 29 -7.66 6.54 -8.97
CA LYS A 29 -8.54 7.62 -9.48
C LYS A 29 -8.26 8.97 -8.82
N GLY A 30 -6.99 9.27 -8.54
CA GLY A 30 -6.56 10.56 -8.00
C GLY A 30 -6.93 11.75 -8.90
N ASP A 31 -7.18 11.54 -10.19
CA ASP A 31 -7.66 12.55 -11.14
C ASP A 31 -9.05 13.10 -10.80
N LEU A 32 -9.87 12.35 -10.06
CA LEU A 32 -11.21 12.74 -9.64
C LEU A 32 -11.21 13.53 -8.32
N GLU A 33 -10.33 14.53 -8.19
CA GLU A 33 -10.25 15.41 -7.01
C GLU A 33 -11.61 16.00 -6.58
N PRO A 34 -12.49 16.48 -7.50
CA PRO A 34 -13.81 16.99 -7.11
C PRO A 34 -14.73 15.94 -6.47
N ASN A 35 -14.47 14.65 -6.71
CA ASN A 35 -15.21 13.51 -6.17
C ASN A 35 -14.46 12.79 -5.05
N ARG A 36 -13.38 13.39 -4.52
CA ARG A 36 -12.58 12.81 -3.45
C ARG A 36 -13.45 12.59 -2.20
N THR A 37 -13.43 11.34 -1.71
CA THR A 37 -14.14 10.94 -0.49
C THR A 37 -13.21 10.41 0.61
N VAL A 38 -11.94 10.22 0.28
CA VAL A 38 -10.87 9.84 1.21
C VAL A 38 -9.72 10.79 0.96
N THR A 39 -9.28 11.50 1.99
CA THR A 39 -8.15 12.43 1.86
C THR A 39 -6.83 11.66 1.82
N LYS A 40 -5.79 12.31 1.28
CA LYS A 40 -4.44 11.72 1.26
C LYS A 40 -3.97 11.39 2.67
N GLU A 41 -4.26 12.26 3.63
CA GLU A 41 -3.90 12.10 5.04
C GLU A 41 -4.63 10.92 5.69
N GLU A 42 -5.92 10.71 5.37
CA GLU A 42 -6.67 9.54 5.85
C GLU A 42 -6.09 8.23 5.30
N GLY A 43 -5.80 8.19 4.00
CA GLY A 43 -5.18 7.02 3.36
C GLY A 43 -3.80 6.72 3.94
N GLN A 44 -2.95 7.74 4.06
CA GLN A 44 -1.61 7.61 4.63
C GLN A 44 -1.65 7.16 6.09
N LYS A 45 -2.53 7.76 6.90
CA LYS A 45 -2.68 7.39 8.32
C LYS A 45 -3.13 5.94 8.45
N PHE A 46 -4.07 5.50 7.62
CA PHE A 46 -4.53 4.12 7.62
C PHE A 46 -3.40 3.15 7.27
N ALA A 47 -2.61 3.44 6.23
CA ALA A 47 -1.49 2.58 5.85
C ALA A 47 -0.41 2.50 6.92
N ASN A 48 -0.03 3.64 7.51
CA ASN A 48 0.96 3.69 8.59
C ASN A 48 0.52 2.86 9.81
N LEU A 49 -0.77 2.90 10.18
CA LEU A 49 -1.31 2.11 11.29
C LEU A 49 -1.27 0.60 11.02
N ASN A 50 -1.26 0.17 9.77
CA ASN A 50 -1.22 -1.22 9.36
C ASN A 50 0.15 -1.64 8.80
N GLY A 51 1.20 -0.83 9.00
CA GLY A 51 2.55 -1.14 8.53
C GLY A 51 2.67 -1.27 7.00
N CYS A 52 1.79 -0.61 6.24
CA CYS A 52 1.76 -0.66 4.78
C CYS A 52 2.26 0.64 4.17
N THR A 53 2.78 0.56 2.94
CA THR A 53 3.04 1.76 2.11
C THR A 53 1.74 2.24 1.46
N TYR A 54 1.57 3.56 1.33
CA TYR A 54 0.44 4.18 0.63
C TYR A 54 0.91 5.01 -0.56
N VAL A 55 0.22 4.87 -1.69
CA VAL A 55 0.46 5.70 -2.89
C VAL A 55 -0.88 6.08 -3.50
N GLU A 56 -0.99 7.31 -4.00
CA GLU A 56 -2.10 7.72 -4.86
C GLU A 56 -1.67 7.69 -6.32
N ILE A 57 -2.56 7.17 -7.18
CA ILE A 57 -2.32 7.07 -8.61
C ILE A 57 -3.53 7.58 -9.39
N SER A 58 -3.27 7.99 -10.63
CA SER A 58 -4.30 8.01 -11.67
C SER A 58 -3.92 7.02 -12.76
N ALA A 59 -4.64 5.90 -12.83
CA ALA A 59 -4.49 4.97 -13.94
C ALA A 59 -4.89 5.60 -15.29
N LEU A 60 -5.80 6.60 -15.28
CA LEU A 60 -6.24 7.32 -16.46
C LEU A 60 -5.12 8.20 -17.02
N ASP A 61 -4.51 9.01 -16.16
CA ASP A 61 -3.43 9.94 -16.54
C ASP A 61 -2.05 9.26 -16.57
N ARG A 62 -1.99 7.97 -16.19
CA ARG A 62 -0.76 7.20 -15.98
C ARG A 62 0.15 7.82 -14.92
N ASP A 63 -0.43 8.61 -14.03
CA ASP A 63 0.28 9.25 -12.95
C ASP A 63 0.59 8.24 -11.84
N GLN A 64 1.86 8.21 -11.42
CA GLN A 64 2.38 7.37 -10.33
C GLN A 64 2.26 5.84 -10.51
N VAL A 65 1.72 5.36 -11.63
CA VAL A 65 1.50 3.93 -11.89
C VAL A 65 2.83 3.17 -11.91
N GLN A 66 3.81 3.63 -12.68
CA GLN A 66 5.10 2.96 -12.82
C GLN A 66 5.86 2.94 -11.48
N GLN A 67 5.91 4.09 -10.81
CA GLN A 67 6.59 4.26 -9.53
C GLN A 67 6.00 3.35 -8.44
N THR A 68 4.68 3.13 -8.47
CA THR A 68 4.01 2.21 -7.55
C THR A 68 4.50 0.77 -7.73
N PHE A 69 4.59 0.30 -8.97
CA PHE A 69 5.11 -1.06 -9.25
C PHE A 69 6.59 -1.18 -8.93
N GLU A 70 7.40 -0.18 -9.27
CA GLU A 70 8.81 -0.13 -8.89
C GLU A 70 8.98 -0.20 -7.37
N THR A 71 8.18 0.55 -6.61
CA THR A 71 8.19 0.51 -5.13
C THR A 71 7.88 -0.88 -4.61
N LEU A 72 6.86 -1.55 -5.14
CA LEU A 72 6.51 -2.92 -4.76
C LEU A 72 7.64 -3.91 -5.06
N ILE A 73 8.27 -3.80 -6.24
CA ILE A 73 9.43 -4.64 -6.58
C ILE A 73 10.57 -4.43 -5.58
N HIS A 74 10.88 -3.17 -5.24
CA HIS A 74 11.94 -2.87 -4.29
C HIS A 74 11.65 -3.46 -2.90
N LEU A 75 10.40 -3.40 -2.43
CA LEU A 75 9.98 -4.03 -1.17
C LEU A 75 10.22 -5.55 -1.20
N CYS A 76 9.87 -6.21 -2.30
CA CYS A 76 10.09 -7.66 -2.44
C CYS A 76 11.57 -8.06 -2.58
N THR A 77 12.42 -7.19 -3.13
CA THR A 77 13.83 -7.53 -3.41
C THR A 77 14.81 -7.10 -2.33
N ASN A 78 14.47 -6.07 -1.56
CA ASN A 78 15.30 -5.58 -0.47
C ASN A 78 14.57 -5.88 0.84
N PRO A 79 14.86 -7.03 1.49
CA PRO A 79 14.36 -7.27 2.83
C PRO A 79 14.81 -6.14 3.76
N SER A 80 14.01 -5.85 4.78
CA SER A 80 14.30 -4.75 5.68
C SER A 80 15.66 -4.97 6.36
N PRO A 81 16.38 -3.91 6.79
CA PRO A 81 17.62 -4.07 7.54
C PRO A 81 17.48 -4.93 8.82
N LEU A 82 16.26 -5.09 9.33
CA LEU A 82 15.95 -5.89 10.52
C LEU A 82 15.94 -7.40 10.22
N ASP A 83 15.63 -7.79 8.99
CA ASP A 83 15.63 -9.19 8.56
C ASP A 83 17.07 -9.74 8.39
N GLN A 84 18.07 -8.86 8.32
CA GLN A 84 19.49 -9.23 8.23
C GLN A 84 20.14 -9.53 9.58
N GLU A 85 19.49 -9.20 10.70
CA GLU A 85 20.01 -9.47 12.05
C GLU A 85 19.65 -10.88 12.55
N GLU A 86 18.56 -11.50 12.06
CA GLU A 86 18.14 -12.84 12.48
C GLU A 86 18.94 -13.98 11.83
N GLU A 87 19.56 -13.77 10.66
CA GLU A 87 20.40 -14.78 9.99
C GLU A 87 21.83 -14.88 10.54
N ASN A 88 22.25 -13.96 11.43
CA ASN A 88 23.60 -13.94 12.00
C ASN A 88 23.70 -14.51 13.44
N GLN A 89 22.75 -15.34 13.87
CA GLN A 89 22.80 -16.08 15.14
C GLN A 89 22.92 -17.60 14.96
#